data_AF-A0A517NLF1-F1
#
_entry.id   AF-A0A517NLF1-F1
#
_cell.length_a   1.000
_cell.length_b   1.000
_cell.length_c   1.000
_cell.angle_alpha   90.00
_cell.angle_beta   90.00
_cell.angle_gamma   90.00
#
_symmetry.space_group_name_H-M   'P 1'
#
loop_
_entity.id
_entity.type
_entity.pdbx_description
1 polymer ?
#
loop_
_entity_poly.entity_id
_entity_poly.type
_entity_poly.pdbx_seq_one_letter_code
_entity_poly.pdbx_strand_id
1 'polypeptide(L)'
;MSMAMRPDQKFRDQPSLFDAPAVVPGPAIAPGPVDANRGVDQGTKSRNETYREIASELPGRCRIWLGRIIAAGERGVTLDELSASTGLPANEFSGRITELKRRGMIHHTDQRRPTRKGSTAAVIRATERARQPHHHPQGFDDMTTKTLPPTDLPDAITNNRVPRDQHGDLIKHGGRYLVPNLGRVEIHYDVDADEYFFFRPGRPDQQQPVSMLPHQTQSWELVG
;
A
#
# COMPACT_ATOMS: atom_id res chain seq x y z
N MET A 1 3.09 -38.46 -65.10
CA MET A 1 3.78 -37.34 -64.40
C MET A 1 2.91 -36.94 -63.21
N SER A 2 3.34 -37.27 -62.00
CA SER A 2 2.58 -37.03 -60.76
C SER A 2 3.03 -35.69 -60.17
N MET A 3 2.12 -34.72 -60.05
CA MET A 3 2.42 -33.44 -59.40
C MET A 3 2.41 -33.63 -57.88
N ALA A 4 3.58 -33.51 -57.26
CA ALA A 4 3.73 -33.51 -55.82
C ALA A 4 3.02 -32.28 -55.23
N MET A 5 1.92 -32.53 -54.54
CA MET A 5 1.09 -31.53 -53.88
C MET A 5 1.88 -30.90 -52.72
N ARG A 6 1.92 -29.56 -52.67
CA ARG A 6 2.66 -28.80 -51.64
C ARG A 6 1.98 -28.96 -50.27
N PRO A 7 2.74 -29.30 -49.20
CA PRO A 7 2.18 -29.60 -47.88
C PRO A 7 1.48 -28.41 -47.20
N ASP A 8 1.80 -27.19 -47.63
CA ASP A 8 1.27 -25.91 -47.16
C ASP A 8 -0.15 -25.59 -47.66
N GLN A 9 -0.69 -26.35 -48.62
CA GLN A 9 -1.99 -26.04 -49.22
C GLN A 9 -3.20 -26.35 -48.33
N LYS A 10 -3.03 -27.13 -47.24
CA LYS A 10 -4.13 -27.56 -46.36
C LYS A 10 -4.67 -26.47 -45.42
N PHE A 11 -4.00 -25.33 -45.29
CA PHE A 11 -4.36 -24.29 -44.31
C PHE A 11 -4.95 -23.03 -44.94
N ARG A 12 -5.11 -22.99 -46.27
CA ARG A 12 -5.62 -21.79 -46.96
C ARG A 12 -7.12 -21.55 -46.80
N ASP A 13 -7.88 -22.59 -46.47
CA ASP A 13 -9.34 -22.51 -46.33
C ASP A 13 -9.79 -22.34 -44.86
N GLN A 14 -8.88 -22.04 -43.92
CA GLN A 14 -9.30 -21.72 -42.56
C GLN A 14 -9.94 -20.32 -42.54
N PRO A 15 -11.21 -20.19 -42.09
CA PRO A 15 -11.85 -18.89 -41.95
C PRO A 15 -11.03 -18.02 -41.00
N SER A 16 -10.73 -16.80 -41.43
CA SER A 16 -9.92 -15.87 -40.66
C SER A 16 -10.61 -15.58 -39.32
N LEU A 17 -9.86 -15.67 -38.22
CA LEU A 17 -10.35 -15.26 -36.89
C LEU A 17 -10.79 -13.78 -36.84
N PHE A 18 -10.41 -13.00 -37.86
CA PHE A 18 -10.73 -11.58 -38.01
C PHE A 18 -11.85 -11.29 -39.02
N ASP A 19 -12.45 -12.31 -39.64
CA ASP A 19 -13.72 -12.14 -40.36
C ASP A 19 -14.83 -11.92 -39.33
N ALA A 20 -14.96 -10.67 -38.90
CA ALA A 20 -15.96 -10.24 -37.94
C ALA A 20 -17.35 -10.60 -38.49
N PRO A 21 -18.22 -11.25 -37.69
CA PRO A 21 -19.59 -11.49 -38.11
C PRO A 21 -20.26 -10.14 -38.40
N ALA A 22 -20.99 -10.08 -39.52
CA ALA A 22 -21.77 -8.92 -39.92
C ALA A 22 -22.55 -8.38 -38.71
N VAL A 23 -22.29 -7.12 -38.35
CA VAL A 23 -22.92 -6.41 -37.24
C VAL A 23 -24.43 -6.44 -37.47
N VAL A 24 -25.12 -7.31 -36.73
CA VAL A 24 -26.58 -7.33 -36.71
C VAL A 24 -27.01 -6.06 -35.97
N PRO A 25 -27.76 -5.13 -36.59
CA PRO A 25 -28.24 -3.93 -35.92
C PRO A 25 -29.22 -4.34 -34.81
N GLY A 26 -28.79 -4.16 -33.56
CA GLY A 26 -29.62 -4.40 -32.39
C GLY A 26 -30.76 -3.37 -32.28
N PRO A 27 -31.89 -3.73 -31.63
CA PRO A 27 -33.04 -2.85 -31.48
C PRO A 27 -32.68 -1.61 -30.65
N ALA A 28 -33.22 -0.46 -31.08
CA ALA A 28 -33.03 0.83 -30.43
C ALA A 28 -33.46 0.78 -28.96
N ILE A 29 -32.50 0.94 -28.05
CA ILE A 29 -32.76 1.09 -26.61
C ILE A 29 -33.32 2.50 -26.41
N ALA A 30 -34.61 2.59 -26.06
CA ALA A 30 -35.25 3.85 -25.71
C ALA A 30 -34.59 4.45 -24.44
N PRO A 31 -34.40 5.77 -24.37
CA PRO A 31 -33.90 6.44 -23.17
C PRO A 31 -34.90 6.26 -22.02
N GLY A 32 -34.49 5.50 -21.00
CA GLY A 32 -35.25 5.34 -19.77
C GLY A 32 -35.32 6.65 -18.97
N PRO A 33 -36.34 6.78 -18.10
CA PRO A 33 -36.53 7.98 -17.27
C PRO A 33 -35.33 8.20 -16.35
N VAL A 34 -34.76 9.39 -16.43
CA VAL A 34 -33.73 9.86 -15.50
C VAL A 34 -34.34 10.04 -14.12
N ASP A 35 -33.98 9.15 -13.18
CA ASP A 35 -34.32 9.28 -11.77
C ASP A 35 -33.75 10.59 -11.21
N ALA A 36 -34.62 11.57 -10.99
CA ALA A 36 -34.29 12.90 -10.47
C ALA A 36 -33.99 12.93 -8.96
N ASN A 37 -33.80 11.77 -8.32
CA ASN A 37 -33.59 11.66 -6.87
C ASN A 37 -32.18 11.15 -6.54
N ARG A 38 -31.18 12.01 -6.78
CA ARG A 38 -29.85 11.85 -6.17
C ARG A 38 -29.44 13.11 -5.44
N GLY A 39 -30.30 13.56 -4.53
CA GLY A 39 -29.92 14.45 -3.43
C GLY A 39 -29.08 13.66 -2.43
N VAL A 40 -27.78 13.49 -2.72
CA VAL A 40 -26.81 13.06 -1.70
C VAL A 40 -26.13 14.32 -1.23
N ASP A 41 -26.47 14.68 0.01
CA ASP A 41 -25.92 15.76 0.82
C ASP A 41 -24.43 15.50 1.12
N GLN A 42 -23.58 15.60 0.09
CA GLN A 42 -22.11 15.47 0.21
C GLN A 42 -21.45 16.81 0.52
N GLY A 43 -22.20 17.74 1.10
CA GLY A 43 -21.69 19.02 1.56
C GLY A 43 -20.92 18.84 2.86
N THR A 44 -19.59 18.84 2.76
CA THR A 44 -18.66 19.15 3.87
C THR A 44 -18.25 18.00 4.80
N LYS A 45 -18.02 16.79 4.27
CA LYS A 45 -16.92 16.01 4.86
C LYS A 45 -15.63 16.80 4.62
N SER A 46 -14.93 17.16 5.69
CA SER A 46 -13.64 17.83 5.60
C SER A 46 -12.75 17.03 4.66
N ARG A 47 -12.11 17.69 3.69
CA ARG A 47 -11.17 17.08 2.74
C ARG A 47 -10.12 16.17 3.42
N ASN A 48 -9.84 16.42 4.70
CA ASN A 48 -8.93 15.65 5.55
C ASN A 48 -9.54 14.33 6.07
N GLU A 49 -10.86 14.26 6.24
CA GLU A 49 -11.59 13.08 6.72
C GLU A 49 -11.65 12.00 5.63
N THR A 50 -11.94 12.40 4.40
CA THR A 50 -11.91 11.51 3.22
C THR A 50 -10.53 10.88 2.99
N TYR A 51 -9.46 11.56 3.42
CA TYR A 51 -8.11 10.99 3.33
C TYR A 51 -7.87 9.90 4.36
N ARG A 52 -8.25 10.11 5.63
CA ARG A 52 -8.07 9.08 6.67
C ARG A 52 -8.82 7.81 6.29
N GLU A 53 -10.03 7.94 5.78
CA GLU A 53 -10.82 6.83 5.23
C GLU A 53 -10.02 6.11 4.13
N ILE A 54 -9.60 6.81 3.07
CA ILE A 54 -8.94 6.15 1.92
C ILE A 54 -7.54 5.61 2.24
N ALA A 55 -6.75 6.30 3.06
CA ALA A 55 -5.40 5.87 3.44
C ALA A 55 -5.45 4.69 4.42
N SER A 56 -6.40 4.67 5.35
CA SER A 56 -6.65 3.50 6.22
C SER A 56 -7.12 2.28 5.42
N GLU A 57 -7.86 2.49 4.34
CA GLU A 57 -8.32 1.46 3.40
C GLU A 57 -7.26 0.96 2.41
N LEU A 58 -6.10 1.62 2.33
CA LEU A 58 -4.99 1.14 1.51
C LEU A 58 -4.24 0.04 2.27
N PRO A 59 -4.04 -1.15 1.68
CA PRO A 59 -3.15 -2.15 2.23
C PRO A 59 -1.78 -1.53 2.52
N GLY A 60 -1.14 -1.87 3.65
CA GLY A 60 0.14 -1.28 4.07
C GLY A 60 1.19 -1.26 2.94
N ARG A 61 1.27 -2.36 2.16
CA ARG A 61 2.17 -2.46 1.00
C ARG A 61 1.89 -1.44 -0.11
N CYS A 62 0.65 -0.99 -0.32
CA CYS A 62 0.34 0.06 -1.30
C CYS A 62 0.84 1.44 -0.88
N ARG A 63 0.87 1.72 0.43
CA ARG A 63 1.35 3.01 0.95
C ARG A 63 2.83 3.21 0.66
N ILE A 64 3.64 2.17 0.83
CA ILE A 64 5.08 2.19 0.54
C ILE A 64 5.33 2.62 -0.92
N TRP A 65 4.61 2.01 -1.87
CA TRP A 65 4.75 2.33 -3.29
C TRP A 65 4.28 3.75 -3.62
N LEU A 66 3.17 4.17 -3.04
CA LEU A 66 2.67 5.53 -3.20
C LEU A 66 3.66 6.57 -2.67
N GLY A 67 4.23 6.35 -1.48
CA GLY A 67 5.23 7.23 -0.88
C GLY A 67 6.47 7.39 -1.77
N ARG A 68 6.99 6.30 -2.34
CA ARG A 68 8.12 6.35 -3.30
C ARG A 68 7.79 7.16 -4.55
N ILE A 69 6.57 7.02 -5.09
CA ILE A 69 6.13 7.78 -6.27
C ILE A 69 5.96 9.27 -5.95
N ILE A 70 5.46 9.60 -4.75
CA ILE A 70 5.37 10.99 -4.27
C ILE A 70 6.78 11.59 -4.09
N ALA A 71 7.71 10.85 -3.49
CA ALA A 71 9.09 11.29 -3.29
C ALA A 71 9.84 11.58 -4.61
N ALA A 72 9.45 10.93 -5.71
CA ALA A 72 9.98 11.25 -7.04
C ALA A 72 9.51 12.63 -7.59
N GLY A 73 8.53 13.25 -6.95
CA GLY A 73 8.06 14.60 -7.23
C GLY A 73 7.54 14.78 -8.66
N GLU A 74 7.84 15.92 -9.26
CA GLU A 74 7.46 16.24 -10.64
C GLU A 74 8.22 15.44 -11.68
N ARG A 75 9.39 14.91 -11.36
CA ARG A 75 10.13 14.08 -12.32
C ARG A 75 9.42 12.75 -12.58
N GLY A 76 8.64 12.28 -11.61
CA GLY A 76 8.03 10.97 -11.63
C GLY A 76 9.07 9.85 -11.69
N VAL A 77 8.58 8.62 -11.77
CA VAL A 77 9.42 7.42 -11.76
C VAL A 77 8.88 6.37 -12.72
N THR A 78 9.77 5.65 -13.39
CA THR A 78 9.40 4.47 -14.19
C THR A 78 9.41 3.21 -13.33
N LEU A 79 8.75 2.13 -13.79
CA LEU A 79 8.80 0.84 -13.10
C LEU A 79 10.22 0.26 -13.02
N ASP A 80 11.06 0.50 -14.04
CA ASP A 80 12.45 0.04 -14.03
C ASP A 80 13.29 0.80 -13.00
N GLU A 81 13.10 2.12 -12.87
CA GLU A 81 13.76 2.92 -11.83
C GLU A 81 13.28 2.53 -10.43
N LEU A 82 11.98 2.27 -10.25
CA LEU A 82 11.46 1.73 -8.99
C LEU A 82 12.13 0.41 -8.65
N SER A 83 12.18 -0.54 -9.60
CA SER A 83 12.85 -1.82 -9.42
C SER A 83 14.33 -1.67 -9.07
N ALA A 84 15.04 -0.77 -9.77
CA ALA A 84 16.44 -0.48 -9.49
C ALA A 84 16.65 0.08 -8.08
N SER A 85 15.78 1.00 -7.64
CA SER A 85 15.87 1.66 -6.33
C SER A 85 15.50 0.76 -5.15
N THR A 86 14.70 -0.29 -5.38
CA THR A 86 14.19 -1.18 -4.32
C THR A 86 14.93 -2.50 -4.28
N GLY A 87 15.63 -2.87 -5.36
CA GLY A 87 16.18 -4.22 -5.55
C GLY A 87 15.11 -5.28 -5.81
N LEU A 88 13.83 -4.91 -5.89
CA LEU A 88 12.73 -5.83 -6.10
C LEU A 88 12.35 -5.91 -7.58
N PRO A 89 11.95 -7.08 -8.09
CA PRO A 89 11.54 -7.23 -9.47
C PRO A 89 10.16 -6.59 -9.72
N ALA A 90 9.93 -6.09 -10.94
CA ALA A 90 8.74 -5.28 -11.26
C ALA A 90 7.39 -6.00 -11.09
N ASN A 91 7.39 -7.33 -11.15
CA ASN A 91 6.22 -8.17 -10.89
C ASN A 91 5.70 -8.08 -9.46
N GLU A 92 6.53 -7.75 -8.47
CA GLU A 92 6.08 -7.67 -7.08
C GLU A 92 5.20 -6.44 -6.79
N PHE A 93 5.40 -5.36 -7.54
CA PHE A 93 4.66 -4.12 -7.34
C PHE A 93 3.72 -3.75 -8.48
N SER A 94 3.78 -4.44 -9.63
CA SER A 94 2.88 -4.16 -10.78
C SER A 94 1.39 -4.21 -10.41
N GLY A 95 0.98 -5.19 -9.61
CA GLY A 95 -0.40 -5.29 -9.10
C GLY A 95 -0.78 -4.09 -8.22
N ARG A 96 0.14 -3.65 -7.35
CA ARG A 96 -0.08 -2.51 -6.45
C ARG A 96 -0.12 -1.17 -7.20
N ILE A 97 0.71 -1.00 -8.22
CA ILE A 97 0.64 0.13 -9.15
C ILE A 97 -0.72 0.16 -9.87
N THR A 98 -1.22 -1.00 -10.31
CA THR A 98 -2.53 -1.11 -10.94
C THR A 98 -3.65 -0.72 -9.97
N GLU A 99 -3.58 -1.17 -8.71
CA GLU A 99 -4.51 -0.77 -7.66
C GLU A 99 -4.47 0.74 -7.38
N LEU A 100 -3.28 1.34 -7.26
CA LEU A 100 -3.10 2.78 -7.04
C LEU A 100 -3.65 3.60 -8.21
N LYS A 101 -3.44 3.14 -9.45
CA LYS A 101 -3.99 3.76 -10.66
C LYS A 101 -5.52 3.68 -10.67
N ARG A 102 -6.09 2.50 -10.36
CA ARG A 102 -7.55 2.30 -10.29
C ARG A 102 -8.21 3.20 -9.24
N ARG A 103 -7.51 3.47 -8.13
CA ARG A 103 -7.94 4.40 -7.07
C ARG A 103 -7.71 5.88 -7.42
N GLY A 104 -7.12 6.19 -8.59
CA GLY A 104 -6.84 7.56 -9.02
C GLY A 104 -5.73 8.25 -8.23
N MET A 105 -4.87 7.49 -7.54
CA MET A 105 -3.77 8.07 -6.76
C MET A 105 -2.57 8.44 -7.62
N ILE A 106 -2.34 7.66 -8.67
CA ILE A 106 -1.25 7.84 -9.63
C ILE A 106 -1.80 7.82 -11.05
N HIS A 107 -1.06 8.39 -11.99
CA HIS A 107 -1.35 8.31 -13.42
C HIS A 107 -0.07 8.04 -14.22
N HIS A 108 -0.23 7.45 -15.41
CA HIS A 108 0.83 7.39 -16.40
C HIS A 108 0.84 8.71 -17.16
N THR A 109 2.02 9.29 -17.31
CA THR A 109 2.22 10.48 -18.14
C THR A 109 2.53 10.06 -19.58
N ASP A 110 2.44 11.01 -20.51
CA ASP A 110 2.87 10.80 -21.91
C ASP A 110 4.39 10.75 -22.06
N GLN A 111 5.13 11.15 -21.00
CA GLN A 111 6.58 11.09 -20.99
C GLN A 111 7.06 9.64 -20.88
N ARG A 112 8.02 9.28 -21.74
CA ARG A 112 8.70 8.00 -21.71
C ARG A 112 10.19 8.19 -21.42
N ARG A 113 10.78 7.29 -20.64
CA ARG A 113 12.20 7.32 -20.27
C ARG A 113 12.86 5.98 -20.65
N PRO A 114 14.10 5.98 -21.14
CA PRO A 114 14.84 4.74 -21.39
C PRO A 114 15.04 3.97 -20.09
N THR A 115 14.88 2.65 -20.17
CA THR A 115 15.17 1.69 -19.11
C THR A 115 16.62 1.22 -19.22
N ARG A 116 17.12 0.54 -18.19
CA ARG A 116 18.46 -0.09 -18.17
C ARG A 116 18.69 -1.09 -19.31
N LYS A 117 17.62 -1.65 -19.89
CA LYS A 117 17.67 -2.60 -21.02
C LYS A 117 17.58 -1.92 -22.40
N GLY A 118 17.55 -0.59 -22.46
CA GLY A 118 17.48 0.17 -23.71
C GLY A 118 16.06 0.35 -24.29
N SER A 119 15.03 -0.28 -23.73
CA SER A 119 13.62 -0.03 -24.10
C SER A 119 13.04 1.19 -23.38
N THR A 120 11.90 1.74 -23.81
CA THR A 120 11.27 2.90 -23.16
C THR A 120 10.08 2.53 -22.29
N ALA A 121 10.02 3.09 -21.07
CA ALA A 121 8.93 2.91 -20.11
C ALA A 121 8.17 4.21 -19.86
N ALA A 122 6.86 4.12 -19.59
CA ALA A 122 6.05 5.28 -19.21
C ALA A 122 6.44 5.78 -17.82
N VAL A 123 6.50 7.10 -17.65
CA VAL A 123 6.75 7.74 -16.36
C VAL A 123 5.45 7.81 -15.57
N ILE A 124 5.49 7.31 -14.34
CA ILE A 124 4.39 7.36 -13.36
C ILE A 124 4.57 8.60 -12.49
N ARG A 125 3.48 9.35 -12.27
CA ARG A 125 3.44 10.45 -11.31
C ARG A 125 2.28 10.26 -10.34
N ALA A 126 2.49 10.72 -9.11
CA ALA A 126 1.40 10.92 -8.17
C ALA A 126 0.50 12.04 -8.68
N THR A 127 -0.81 11.87 -8.53
CA THR A 127 -1.78 12.95 -8.78
C THR A 127 -1.63 14.05 -7.73
N GLU A 128 -2.10 15.26 -8.01
CA GLU A 128 -2.14 16.36 -7.02
C GLU A 128 -2.85 15.93 -5.74
N ARG A 129 -3.93 15.15 -5.88
CA ARG A 129 -4.67 14.57 -4.74
C ARG A 129 -3.78 13.74 -3.82
N ALA A 130 -2.83 12.98 -4.38
CA ALA A 130 -1.91 12.16 -3.60
C ALA A 130 -0.71 12.95 -3.05
N ARG A 131 -0.35 14.08 -3.68
CA ARG A 131 0.83 14.88 -3.31
C ARG A 131 0.59 15.89 -2.22
N GLN A 132 -0.65 16.33 -2.02
CA GLN A 132 -0.93 17.33 -1.00
C GLN A 132 -0.48 16.77 0.35
N PRO A 133 0.57 17.35 0.97
CA PRO A 133 0.98 16.94 2.29
C PRO A 133 -0.23 17.25 3.16
N HIS A 134 -0.88 16.20 3.64
CA HIS A 134 -1.91 16.37 4.64
C HIS A 134 -1.20 17.06 5.79
N HIS A 135 -1.51 18.34 6.00
CA HIS A 135 -1.31 18.98 7.28
C HIS A 135 -1.93 18.01 8.27
N HIS A 136 -1.08 17.22 8.92
CA HIS A 136 -1.46 16.54 10.12
C HIS A 136 -2.01 17.67 10.99
N PRO A 137 -3.29 17.67 11.38
CA PRO A 137 -3.74 18.68 12.30
C PRO A 137 -2.86 18.53 13.54
N GLN A 138 -1.87 19.41 13.67
CA GLN A 138 -1.15 19.70 14.90
C GLN A 138 -2.22 20.21 15.86
N GLY A 139 -2.87 19.28 16.55
CA GLY A 139 -4.08 19.59 17.30
C GLY A 139 -4.68 18.37 17.99
N PHE A 140 -3.87 17.34 18.27
CA PHE A 140 -4.24 16.25 19.18
C PHE A 140 -3.06 15.90 20.09
N ASP A 141 -2.37 16.94 20.59
CA ASP A 141 -1.61 16.88 21.85
C ASP A 141 -2.55 17.17 23.05
N ASP A 142 -3.84 16.85 22.94
CA ASP A 142 -4.72 16.87 24.10
C ASP A 142 -5.16 15.47 24.48
N MET A 143 -4.80 15.16 25.72
CA MET A 143 -4.93 13.90 26.42
C MET A 143 -6.36 13.39 26.38
N THR A 144 -6.64 12.37 25.56
CA THR A 144 -7.66 11.39 25.93
C THR A 144 -7.21 10.01 25.53
N THR A 145 -6.84 9.25 26.56
CA THR A 145 -6.90 7.81 26.65
C THR A 145 -8.18 7.31 25.98
N LYS A 146 -8.15 7.02 24.68
CA LYS A 146 -9.23 6.31 24.01
C LYS A 146 -9.17 4.86 24.45
N THR A 147 -9.86 4.58 25.55
CA THR A 147 -10.35 3.24 25.89
C THR A 147 -11.06 2.70 24.64
N LEU A 148 -10.44 1.73 23.97
CA LEU A 148 -11.09 1.01 22.88
C LEU A 148 -12.38 0.37 23.43
N PRO A 149 -13.51 0.42 22.70
CA PRO A 149 -14.71 -0.27 23.13
C PRO A 149 -14.40 -1.77 23.25
N PRO A 150 -14.87 -2.44 24.32
CA PRO A 150 -14.70 -3.87 24.49
C PRO A 150 -15.51 -4.55 23.38
N THR A 151 -14.84 -4.86 22.27
CA THR A 151 -15.46 -5.56 21.16
C THR A 151 -14.90 -6.97 21.19
N ASP A 152 -15.81 -7.88 21.46
CA ASP A 152 -15.65 -9.30 21.71
C ASP A 152 -14.77 -10.00 20.66
N LEU A 153 -13.59 -10.44 21.11
CA LEU A 153 -13.03 -11.78 20.94
C LEU A 153 -11.64 -11.78 21.63
N PRO A 154 -11.33 -12.75 22.52
CA PRO A 154 -10.02 -12.83 23.16
C PRO A 154 -8.97 -13.35 22.16
N ASP A 155 -8.55 -12.51 21.22
CA ASP A 155 -7.35 -12.71 20.39
C ASP A 155 -6.05 -12.75 21.23
N ALA A 156 -6.18 -12.55 22.55
CA ALA A 156 -5.12 -12.71 23.52
C ALA A 156 -4.51 -14.13 23.57
N ILE A 157 -5.22 -15.16 23.09
CA ILE A 157 -4.74 -16.56 23.11
C ILE A 157 -4.03 -16.94 21.80
N THR A 158 -4.37 -16.33 20.67
CA THR A 158 -3.92 -16.79 19.34
C THR A 158 -2.72 -16.03 18.80
N ASN A 159 -2.44 -14.81 19.27
CA ASN A 159 -1.33 -14.02 18.75
C ASN A 159 -0.15 -13.92 19.74
N ASN A 160 0.55 -15.05 19.95
CA ASN A 160 1.80 -15.14 20.73
C ASN A 160 2.95 -14.24 20.23
N ARG A 161 2.75 -13.49 19.13
CA ARG A 161 3.77 -12.62 18.54
C ARG A 161 3.77 -11.21 19.09
N VAL A 162 2.70 -10.77 19.77
CA VAL A 162 2.66 -9.40 20.30
C VAL A 162 3.31 -9.37 21.68
N PRO A 163 4.44 -8.64 21.86
CA PRO A 163 5.14 -8.61 23.12
C PRO A 163 4.28 -7.94 24.21
N ARG A 164 4.34 -8.50 25.42
CA ARG A 164 3.57 -8.08 26.59
C ARG A 164 4.51 -7.69 27.73
N ASP A 165 4.02 -6.87 28.64
CA ASP A 165 4.74 -6.54 29.86
C ASP A 165 4.58 -7.61 30.95
N GLN A 166 5.23 -7.39 32.09
CA GLN A 166 5.19 -8.29 33.25
C GLN A 166 3.77 -8.50 33.83
N HIS A 167 2.83 -7.59 33.56
CA HIS A 167 1.44 -7.69 34.00
C HIS A 167 0.55 -8.38 32.96
N GLY A 168 1.12 -8.75 31.80
CA GLY A 168 0.40 -9.33 30.68
C GLY A 168 -0.28 -8.28 29.79
N ASP A 169 -0.04 -6.99 30.03
CA ASP A 169 -0.57 -5.91 29.20
C ASP A 169 0.25 -5.75 27.92
N LEU A 170 -0.36 -5.20 26.87
CA LEU A 170 0.33 -4.94 25.61
C LEU A 170 1.33 -3.79 25.77
N ILE A 171 2.53 -3.99 25.24
CA ILE A 171 3.56 -2.94 25.21
C ILE A 171 3.06 -1.76 24.37
N LYS A 172 3.08 -0.57 24.98
CA LYS A 172 2.67 0.71 24.37
C LYS A 172 3.83 1.40 23.66
N HIS A 173 3.54 1.95 22.47
CA HIS A 173 4.42 2.87 21.74
C HIS A 173 4.75 4.10 22.60
N GLY A 174 6.02 4.52 22.61
CA GLY A 174 6.55 5.60 23.45
C GLY A 174 6.70 5.24 24.93
N GLY A 175 6.32 4.01 25.32
CA GLY A 175 6.50 3.54 26.69
C GLY A 175 7.97 3.26 27.00
N ARG A 176 8.38 3.56 28.23
CA ARG A 176 9.71 3.23 28.75
C ARG A 176 9.64 1.99 29.61
N TYR A 177 10.46 1.00 29.29
CA TYR A 177 10.48 -0.28 29.96
C TYR A 177 11.88 -0.60 30.46
N LEU A 178 11.96 -1.33 31.56
CA LEU A 178 13.17 -1.96 32.04
C LEU A 178 13.18 -3.39 31.51
N VAL A 179 14.22 -3.72 30.75
CA VAL A 179 14.39 -5.07 30.21
C VAL A 179 15.64 -5.69 30.83
N PRO A 180 15.54 -6.91 31.39
CA PRO A 180 16.69 -7.62 31.91
C PRO A 180 17.83 -7.65 30.87
N ASN A 181 19.06 -7.37 31.31
CA ASN A 181 20.29 -7.32 30.50
C ASN A 181 20.41 -6.12 29.52
N LEU A 182 19.33 -5.45 29.14
CA LEU A 182 19.37 -4.30 28.23
C LEU A 182 19.29 -2.96 28.97
N GLY A 183 18.76 -2.95 30.20
CA GLY A 183 18.53 -1.75 30.98
C GLY A 183 17.23 -1.03 30.59
N ARG A 184 17.17 0.27 30.82
CA ARG A 184 16.02 1.09 30.42
C ARG A 184 16.01 1.24 28.90
N VAL A 185 14.87 0.97 28.29
CA VAL A 185 14.64 1.12 26.84
C VAL A 185 13.34 1.85 26.59
N GLU A 186 13.28 2.57 25.48
CA GLU A 186 12.05 3.20 24.96
C GLU A 186 11.57 2.41 23.75
N ILE A 187 10.29 2.04 23.74
CA ILE A 187 9.70 1.22 22.67
C ILE A 187 9.05 2.11 21.64
N HIS A 188 9.44 1.94 20.38
CA HIS A 188 8.74 2.51 19.24
C HIS A 188 8.18 1.38 18.38
N TYR A 189 7.05 1.64 17.76
CA TYR A 189 6.43 0.75 16.80
C TYR A 189 6.62 1.38 15.43
N ASP A 190 7.31 0.65 14.56
CA ASP A 190 7.47 1.04 13.17
C ASP A 190 6.31 0.45 12.36
N VAL A 191 5.46 1.36 11.87
CA VAL A 191 4.27 1.01 11.08
C VAL A 191 4.67 0.46 9.70
N ASP A 192 5.83 0.85 9.16
CA ASP A 192 6.30 0.40 7.85
C ASP A 192 6.86 -1.03 7.92
N ALA A 193 7.52 -1.38 9.03
CA ALA A 193 8.07 -2.71 9.29
C ALA A 193 7.04 -3.66 9.95
N ASP A 194 5.94 -3.14 10.49
CA ASP A 194 5.00 -3.88 11.34
C ASP A 194 5.71 -4.55 12.53
N GLU A 195 6.65 -3.82 13.13
CA GLU A 195 7.57 -4.36 14.12
C GLU A 195 7.89 -3.35 15.22
N TYR A 196 8.06 -3.85 16.45
CA TYR A 196 8.50 -3.03 17.58
C TYR A 196 10.02 -2.95 17.60
N PHE A 197 10.53 -1.75 17.85
CA PHE A 197 11.94 -1.42 18.03
C PHE A 197 12.13 -0.85 19.43
N PHE A 198 13.30 -1.12 20.02
CA PHE A 198 13.67 -0.52 21.29
C PHE A 198 14.91 0.36 21.16
N PHE A 199 14.94 1.42 21.95
CA PHE A 199 15.98 2.45 21.96
C PHE A 199 16.61 2.51 23.34
N ARG A 200 17.94 2.47 23.40
CA ARG A 200 18.66 2.71 24.66
C ARG A 200 18.90 4.21 24.84
N PRO A 201 18.51 4.81 25.98
CA PRO A 201 18.84 6.19 26.28
C PRO A 201 20.36 6.41 26.19
N GLY A 202 20.77 7.43 25.43
CA GLY A 202 22.18 7.76 25.20
C GLY A 202 22.83 7.02 24.02
N ARG A 203 22.10 6.14 23.31
CA ARG A 203 22.56 5.48 22.07
C ARG A 203 21.43 5.39 21.03
N PRO A 204 20.98 6.53 20.46
CA PRO A 204 19.86 6.54 19.50
C PRO A 204 20.17 5.76 18.21
N ASP A 205 21.45 5.57 17.88
CA ASP A 205 21.89 4.88 16.67
C ASP A 205 21.81 3.34 16.78
N GLN A 206 21.57 2.80 17.97
CA GLN A 206 21.44 1.35 18.21
C GLN A 206 19.95 0.96 18.31
N GLN A 207 19.27 0.98 17.17
CA GLN A 207 17.93 0.41 17.04
C GLN A 207 18.03 -1.09 16.85
N GLN A 208 17.29 -1.86 17.64
CA GLN A 208 17.19 -3.31 17.49
C GLN A 208 15.72 -3.72 17.47
N PRO A 209 15.33 -4.67 16.61
CA PRO A 209 13.97 -5.20 16.60
C PRO A 209 13.71 -6.00 17.87
N VAL A 210 12.51 -5.87 18.43
CA VAL A 210 12.08 -6.63 19.62
C VAL A 210 11.99 -8.13 19.30
N SER A 211 11.72 -8.52 18.05
CA SER A 211 11.69 -9.92 17.61
C SER A 211 13.04 -10.63 17.74
N MET A 212 14.14 -9.89 17.76
CA MET A 212 15.51 -10.41 17.86
C MET A 212 15.92 -10.69 19.31
N LEU A 213 15.10 -10.32 20.29
CA LEU A 213 15.39 -10.61 21.69
C LEU A 213 15.12 -12.11 21.97
N PRO A 214 16.07 -12.80 22.64
CA PRO A 214 15.88 -14.21 22.95
C PRO A 214 14.62 -14.38 23.82
N HIS A 215 13.85 -15.43 23.55
CA HIS A 215 12.57 -15.74 24.20
C HIS A 215 12.61 -15.74 25.74
N GLN A 216 13.80 -15.81 26.34
CA GLN A 216 14.00 -15.72 27.80
C GLN A 216 13.97 -14.29 28.36
N THR A 217 13.83 -13.26 27.51
CA THR A 217 13.82 -11.83 27.91
C THR A 217 12.41 -11.24 27.94
N GLN A 218 11.42 -12.02 28.37
CA GLN A 218 9.99 -11.64 28.26
C GLN A 218 9.41 -10.90 29.47
N SER A 219 10.18 -10.60 30.50
CA SER A 219 9.72 -9.72 31.57
C SER A 219 10.11 -8.28 31.25
N TRP A 220 9.14 -7.48 30.83
CA TRP A 220 9.28 -6.03 30.63
C TRP A 220 8.62 -5.32 31.81
N GLU A 221 9.37 -4.52 32.55
CA GLU A 221 8.82 -3.74 33.67
C GLU A 221 8.58 -2.30 33.21
N LEU A 222 7.35 -1.79 33.30
CA LEU A 222 7.07 -0.40 32.94
C LEU A 222 7.77 0.53 33.96
N VAL A 223 8.58 1.46 33.47
CA VAL A 223 9.23 2.48 34.31
C VAL A 223 8.36 3.73 34.27
N GLY A 224 7.67 4.00 35.38
CA GLY A 224 6.93 5.25 35.62
C GLY A 224 7.82 6.48 35.73
#